data_AF-A0A6A5VJG0-F1
#
_entry.id   AF-A0A6A5VJG0-F1
#
_cell.length_a   1.000
_cell.length_b   1.000
_cell.length_c   1.000
_cell.angle_alpha   90.00
_cell.angle_beta   90.00
_cell.angle_gamma   90.00
#
_symmetry.space_group_name_H-M   'P 1'
#
loop_
_entity.id
_entity.type
_entity.pdbx_description
1 polymer ?
#
loop_
_entity_poly.entity_id
_entity_poly.type
_entity_poly.pdbx_seq_one_letter_code
_entity_poly.pdbx_strand_id
1 'polypeptide(L)'
;MASQSSLSRSVSAASLPTRRSTITAELSLAEKEKVAQISAACQDRNLDALVHLATSTHGLVSDDLRRAAWPILLGCAPSKQEQLPWRELPAHDDEGQVALDVNRAFVYYPKHGTSPLKRVLLRKSEKQLDSLKEDLSAIIVETLRRHPALNYFQGYHDIVQVFLLVLGSQDAPAAVARLSLLRIRDFMLSTLDPAIAHLSLLHPILATADPDLYNHLPKSQASFALADTLTMFAHHIQEYKDIARLFDFFLARHTVMPIYFFAGVVLSRREEMLEIDKEDEDIMHAMLGRLPQPFDVEFHIGRSMELHERLPPEKLRTWMWWKISSSSVLKTSSTPQALSHLTLEDGERWMQQQEKEVRRQQTLTKATRNAQIIRRRLWVHRRQGAFGLAIVVGICALWLGRSRDPKRAPSV
;
A
#
# COMPACT_ATOMS: atom_id res chain seq x y z
N MET A 1 -76.81 -5.36 24.81
CA MET A 1 -77.22 -4.98 26.17
C MET A 1 -76.10 -5.37 27.12
N ALA A 2 -75.74 -4.41 27.98
CA ALA A 2 -75.12 -4.50 29.30
C ALA A 2 -74.94 -5.92 29.91
N SER A 3 -73.98 -6.23 30.77
CA SER A 3 -72.86 -5.51 31.39
C SER A 3 -72.27 -6.48 32.41
N GLN A 4 -70.95 -6.42 32.61
CA GLN A 4 -70.27 -6.52 33.92
C GLN A 4 -70.37 -7.84 34.71
N SER A 5 -69.26 -8.56 34.89
CA SER A 5 -68.27 -8.41 36.00
C SER A 5 -68.61 -9.44 37.11
N SER A 6 -67.70 -10.09 37.84
CA SER A 6 -66.32 -9.76 38.18
C SER A 6 -65.66 -10.91 38.99
N LEU A 7 -64.31 -10.88 39.05
CA LEU A 7 -63.40 -11.34 40.13
C LEU A 7 -63.00 -12.83 40.19
N SER A 8 -61.77 -13.22 40.53
CA SER A 8 -60.45 -12.59 40.71
C SER A 8 -59.42 -13.67 41.11
N ARG A 9 -58.12 -13.29 41.11
CA ARG A 9 -56.90 -13.97 41.60
C ARG A 9 -56.16 -14.86 40.57
N SER A 10 -54.85 -14.93 40.50
CA SER A 10 -53.69 -14.21 41.05
C SER A 10 -52.46 -15.05 40.68
N VAL A 11 -51.45 -14.44 40.03
CA VAL A 11 -50.00 -14.74 40.17
C VAL A 11 -49.49 -16.12 39.69
N SER A 12 -48.68 -16.13 38.60
CA SER A 12 -47.23 -16.40 38.67
C SER A 12 -46.57 -16.59 37.30
N ALA A 13 -45.32 -16.16 37.25
CA ALA A 13 -44.37 -16.19 36.15
C ALA A 13 -43.77 -17.59 35.88
N ALA A 14 -42.95 -17.66 34.82
CA ALA A 14 -42.22 -18.79 34.22
C ALA A 14 -43.02 -19.52 33.12
N SER A 15 -42.52 -19.75 31.90
CA SER A 15 -41.12 -19.97 31.49
C SER A 15 -40.93 -19.61 30.00
N LEU A 16 -39.96 -18.73 29.73
CA LEU A 16 -39.48 -18.41 28.39
C LEU A 16 -38.71 -19.61 27.78
N PRO A 17 -38.87 -19.93 26.47
CA PRO A 17 -38.11 -20.99 25.84
C PRO A 17 -36.62 -20.66 25.78
N THR A 18 -35.84 -21.63 26.24
CA THR A 18 -34.39 -21.62 26.35
C THR A 18 -33.70 -21.24 25.04
N ARG A 19 -32.84 -20.23 25.15
CA ARG A 19 -31.86 -19.74 24.19
C ARG A 19 -31.21 -20.89 23.40
N ARG A 20 -31.54 -21.02 22.11
CA ARG A 20 -30.80 -21.90 21.19
C ARG A 20 -29.33 -21.48 21.18
N SER A 21 -28.48 -22.39 21.63
CA SER A 21 -27.03 -22.32 21.51
C SER A 21 -26.65 -22.02 20.05
N THR A 22 -26.04 -20.86 19.82
CA THR A 22 -25.28 -20.57 18.61
C THR A 22 -24.15 -21.58 18.52
N ILE A 23 -24.19 -22.46 17.52
CA ILE A 23 -23.07 -23.35 17.17
C ILE A 23 -21.88 -22.46 16.77
N THR A 24 -21.03 -22.14 17.74
CA THR A 24 -19.61 -21.85 17.48
C THR A 24 -19.04 -23.11 16.87
N ALA A 25 -18.56 -23.05 15.63
CA ALA A 25 -17.82 -24.16 15.05
C ALA A 25 -16.69 -24.53 16.02
N GLU A 26 -16.68 -25.77 16.51
CA GLU A 26 -15.64 -26.23 17.41
C GLU A 26 -14.31 -26.23 16.67
N LEU A 27 -13.31 -25.53 17.20
CA LEU A 27 -11.95 -25.56 16.67
C LEU A 27 -11.44 -27.00 16.65
N SER A 28 -10.77 -27.36 15.56
CA SER A 28 -10.04 -28.62 15.44
C SER A 28 -8.95 -28.74 16.52
N LEU A 29 -8.48 -29.96 16.77
CA LEU A 29 -7.38 -30.19 17.73
C LEU A 29 -6.11 -29.42 17.31
N ALA A 30 -5.80 -29.38 16.02
CA ALA A 30 -4.65 -28.65 15.48
C ALA A 30 -4.80 -27.12 15.68
N GLU A 31 -5.99 -26.56 15.49
CA GLU A 31 -6.24 -25.14 15.75
C GLU A 31 -6.13 -24.82 17.24
N LYS A 32 -6.65 -25.67 18.12
CA LYS A 32 -6.52 -25.51 19.58
C LYS A 32 -5.06 -25.53 20.02
N GLU A 33 -4.25 -26.44 19.47
CA GLU A 33 -2.82 -26.49 19.73
C GLU A 33 -2.12 -25.22 19.23
N LYS A 34 -2.43 -24.78 18.01
CA LYS A 34 -1.86 -23.54 17.44
C LYS A 34 -2.20 -22.32 18.28
N VAL A 35 -3.45 -22.21 18.74
CA VAL A 35 -3.89 -21.13 19.65
C VAL A 35 -3.05 -21.12 20.94
N ALA A 36 -2.77 -22.29 21.51
CA ALA A 36 -1.93 -22.42 22.70
C ALA A 36 -0.48 -21.97 22.42
N GLN A 37 0.10 -22.40 21.29
CA GLN A 37 1.45 -22.00 20.88
C GLN A 37 1.57 -20.49 20.65
N ILE A 38 0.59 -19.87 19.98
CA ILE A 38 0.56 -18.42 19.77
C ILE A 38 0.43 -17.69 21.10
N SER A 39 -0.45 -18.15 21.98
CA SER A 39 -0.65 -17.53 23.30
C SER A 39 0.63 -17.56 24.14
N ALA A 40 1.32 -18.71 24.16
CA ALA A 40 2.62 -18.85 24.83
C ALA A 40 3.67 -17.91 24.22
N ALA A 41 3.79 -17.89 22.89
CA ALA A 41 4.73 -17.02 22.19
C ALA A 41 4.46 -15.53 22.45
N CYS A 42 3.19 -15.11 22.55
CA CYS A 42 2.82 -13.76 22.95
C CYS A 42 3.21 -13.43 24.39
N GLN A 43 2.97 -14.35 25.33
CA GLN A 43 3.34 -14.19 26.75
C GLN A 43 4.86 -14.01 26.92
N ASP A 44 5.63 -14.84 26.23
CA ASP A 44 7.09 -14.81 26.26
C ASP A 44 7.69 -13.71 25.36
N ARG A 45 6.84 -12.99 24.60
CA ARG A 45 7.24 -12.08 23.52
C ARG A 45 8.26 -12.69 22.56
N ASN A 46 8.11 -13.99 22.28
CA ASN A 46 8.99 -14.74 21.40
C ASN A 46 8.70 -14.38 19.93
N LEU A 47 9.44 -13.39 19.42
CA LEU A 47 9.27 -12.86 18.07
C LEU A 47 9.46 -13.93 16.99
N ASP A 48 10.46 -14.79 17.10
CA ASP A 48 10.75 -15.81 16.09
C ASP A 48 9.62 -16.85 16.00
N ALA A 49 9.10 -17.28 17.16
CA ALA A 49 7.94 -18.17 17.20
C ALA A 49 6.70 -17.51 16.59
N LEU A 50 6.44 -16.22 16.90
CA LEU A 50 5.31 -15.49 16.31
C LEU A 50 5.45 -15.32 14.81
N VAL A 51 6.66 -15.03 14.31
CA VAL A 51 6.95 -14.95 12.87
C VAL A 51 6.63 -16.28 12.18
N HIS A 52 7.10 -17.39 12.75
CA HIS A 52 6.81 -18.73 12.23
C HIS A 52 5.30 -19.04 12.24
N LEU A 53 4.62 -18.80 13.36
CA LEU A 53 3.20 -19.11 13.54
C LEU A 53 2.29 -18.26 12.64
N ALA A 54 2.57 -16.96 12.51
CA ALA A 54 1.84 -16.04 11.64
C ALA A 54 2.05 -16.36 10.15
N THR A 55 3.20 -16.93 9.79
CA THR A 55 3.50 -17.37 8.42
C THR A 55 2.79 -18.68 8.09
N SER A 56 2.80 -19.65 9.01
CA SER A 56 2.21 -20.98 8.83
C SER A 56 0.70 -20.94 8.51
N THR A 57 0.18 -22.00 7.88
CA THR A 57 -1.20 -22.13 7.41
C THR A 57 -2.23 -21.64 8.43
N HIS A 58 -3.19 -20.82 8.00
CA HIS A 58 -4.21 -20.13 8.82
C HIS A 58 -3.71 -19.00 9.74
N GLY A 59 -2.41 -18.68 9.72
CA GLY A 59 -1.86 -17.51 10.40
C GLY A 59 -2.15 -17.48 11.90
N LEU A 60 -2.55 -16.32 12.43
CA LEU A 60 -2.77 -16.13 13.86
C LEU A 60 -4.16 -16.55 14.35
N VAL A 61 -4.98 -17.17 13.49
CA VAL A 61 -6.28 -17.79 13.78
C VAL A 61 -7.41 -16.82 14.16
N SER A 62 -7.20 -15.89 15.10
CA SER A 62 -8.24 -14.99 15.61
C SER A 62 -7.73 -13.59 15.94
N ASP A 63 -8.64 -12.61 15.93
CA ASP A 63 -8.30 -11.22 16.28
C ASP A 63 -7.85 -11.10 17.73
N ASP A 64 -8.35 -11.95 18.63
CA ASP A 64 -7.92 -11.99 20.03
C ASP A 64 -6.42 -12.29 20.15
N LEU A 65 -5.91 -13.24 19.35
CA LEU A 65 -4.50 -13.55 19.29
C LEU A 65 -3.71 -12.46 18.55
N ARG A 66 -4.27 -11.90 17.48
CA ARG A 66 -3.66 -10.77 16.75
C ARG A 66 -3.46 -9.54 17.62
N ARG A 67 -4.41 -9.24 18.52
CA ARG A 67 -4.27 -8.14 19.49
C ARG A 67 -3.02 -8.26 20.35
N ALA A 68 -2.62 -9.47 20.71
CA ALA A 68 -1.38 -9.71 21.43
C ALA A 68 -0.16 -9.77 20.50
N ALA A 69 -0.30 -10.42 19.34
CA ALA A 69 0.83 -10.75 18.45
C ALA A 69 1.27 -9.60 17.54
N TRP A 70 0.34 -8.85 16.92
CA TRP A 70 0.67 -7.80 15.96
C TRP A 70 1.55 -6.68 16.57
N PRO A 71 1.29 -6.19 17.79
CA PRO A 71 2.20 -5.25 18.44
C PRO A 71 3.62 -5.82 18.61
N ILE A 72 3.76 -7.13 18.87
CA ILE A 72 5.08 -7.77 19.01
C ILE A 72 5.78 -7.88 17.65
N LEU A 73 5.07 -8.32 16.61
CA LEU A 73 5.57 -8.39 15.22
C LEU A 73 6.01 -7.02 14.70
N LEU A 74 5.30 -5.96 15.11
CA LEU A 74 5.65 -4.59 14.81
C LEU A 74 6.69 -4.00 15.76
N GLY A 75 7.23 -4.74 16.73
CA GLY A 75 8.24 -4.22 17.66
C GLY A 75 7.73 -3.08 18.55
N CYS A 76 6.42 -3.01 18.83
CA CYS A 76 5.86 -2.05 19.77
C CYS A 76 6.43 -2.27 21.17
N ALA A 77 7.06 -1.24 21.71
CA ALA A 77 7.43 -1.18 23.11
C ALA A 77 6.22 -0.73 23.95
N PRO A 78 6.08 -1.18 25.21
CA PRO A 78 5.12 -0.60 26.13
C PRO A 78 5.41 0.91 26.24
N SER A 79 4.41 1.75 25.99
CA SER A 79 4.58 3.20 26.11
C SER A 79 4.94 3.55 27.55
N LYS A 80 6.07 4.24 27.76
CA LYS A 80 6.58 4.60 29.09
C LYS A 80 6.54 6.12 29.37
N GLN A 81 6.06 6.93 28.42
CA GLN A 81 6.10 8.39 28.56
C GLN A 81 4.72 9.01 28.32
N GLU A 82 4.33 9.89 29.24
CA GLU A 82 3.26 10.85 29.02
C GLU A 82 3.66 11.77 27.86
N GLN A 83 2.88 11.74 26.80
CA GLN A 83 3.06 12.60 25.64
C GLN A 83 1.96 13.66 25.66
N LEU A 84 2.23 14.83 25.08
CA LEU A 84 1.20 15.85 24.88
C LEU A 84 -0.01 15.23 24.15
N PRO A 85 -1.25 15.60 24.53
CA PRO A 85 -2.43 15.17 23.79
C PRO A 85 -2.29 15.55 22.32
N TRP A 86 -2.46 14.59 21.41
CA TRP A 86 -2.24 14.83 19.98
C TRP A 86 -3.12 15.95 19.40
N ARG A 87 -4.26 16.22 20.04
CA ARG A 87 -5.17 17.32 19.66
C ARG A 87 -4.57 18.71 19.86
N GLU A 88 -3.57 18.83 20.73
CA GLU A 88 -2.82 20.07 20.98
C GLU A 88 -1.64 20.25 20.03
N LEU A 89 -1.26 19.21 19.28
CA LEU A 89 -0.24 19.31 18.24
C LEU A 89 -0.79 20.10 17.03
N PRO A 90 0.09 20.79 16.27
CA PRO A 90 -0.30 21.47 15.04
C PRO A 90 -1.06 20.55 14.09
N ALA A 91 -2.05 21.12 13.39
CA ALA A 91 -2.80 20.38 12.37
C ALA A 91 -1.88 19.96 11.22
N HIS A 92 -2.15 18.79 10.66
CA HIS A 92 -1.45 18.28 9.48
C HIS A 92 -2.16 18.74 8.20
N ASP A 93 -1.39 19.03 7.15
CA ASP A 93 -1.94 19.56 5.88
C ASP A 93 -2.92 18.59 5.21
N ASP A 94 -2.75 17.29 5.44
CA ASP A 94 -3.55 16.23 4.82
C ASP A 94 -4.87 15.89 5.55
N GLU A 95 -5.19 16.51 6.68
CA GLU A 95 -6.40 16.18 7.47
C GLU A 95 -7.70 16.28 6.65
N GLY A 96 -7.75 17.19 5.68
CA GLY A 96 -8.88 17.31 4.77
C GLY A 96 -9.06 16.08 3.87
N GLN A 97 -7.96 15.53 3.34
CA GLN A 97 -8.00 14.31 2.53
C GLN A 97 -8.37 13.09 3.38
N VAL A 98 -7.86 13.02 4.62
CA VAL A 98 -8.23 11.97 5.58
C VAL A 98 -9.74 11.96 5.80
N ALA A 99 -10.36 13.12 6.05
CA ALA A 99 -11.79 13.21 6.27
C ALA A 99 -12.60 12.70 5.05
N LEU A 100 -12.21 13.08 3.83
CA LEU A 100 -12.86 12.63 2.60
C LEU A 100 -12.82 11.11 2.43
N ASP A 101 -11.67 10.51 2.72
CA ASP A 101 -11.42 9.08 2.54
C ASP A 101 -12.11 8.24 3.62
N VAL A 102 -12.01 8.66 4.89
CA VAL A 102 -12.67 7.98 6.02
C VAL A 102 -14.19 7.96 5.87
N ASN A 103 -14.78 8.99 5.25
CA ASN A 103 -16.21 8.99 4.94
C ASN A 103 -16.63 7.83 4.03
N ARG A 104 -15.72 7.34 3.18
CA ARG A 104 -15.91 6.20 2.28
C ARG A 104 -15.40 4.87 2.86
N ALA A 105 -14.83 4.88 4.06
CA ALA A 105 -14.34 3.67 4.72
C ALA A 105 -15.48 2.72 5.12
N PHE A 106 -15.12 1.45 5.32
CA PHE A 106 -16.02 0.36 5.68
C PHE A 106 -17.13 0.00 4.66
N VAL A 107 -17.14 0.61 3.47
CA VAL A 107 -18.16 0.36 2.44
C VAL A 107 -18.02 -1.02 1.79
N TYR A 108 -16.79 -1.52 1.65
CA TYR A 108 -16.50 -2.77 0.92
C TYR A 108 -16.77 -4.04 1.73
N TYR A 109 -17.01 -3.96 3.04
CA TYR A 109 -17.37 -5.13 3.83
C TYR A 109 -18.79 -5.59 3.42
N PRO A 110 -18.93 -6.74 2.73
CA PRO A 110 -20.18 -7.11 2.10
C PRO A 110 -21.34 -7.23 3.10
N LYS A 111 -22.51 -6.66 2.76
CA LYS A 111 -23.75 -6.84 3.55
C LYS A 111 -24.30 -8.28 3.48
N HIS A 112 -23.78 -9.13 2.58
CA HIS A 112 -24.18 -10.53 2.37
C HIS A 112 -22.93 -11.43 2.38
N GLY A 113 -22.97 -12.62 3.04
CA GLY A 113 -21.77 -13.44 3.41
C GLY A 113 -21.87 -14.15 4.79
N THR A 114 -20.91 -14.96 5.23
CA THR A 114 -21.00 -15.76 6.49
C THR A 114 -19.91 -15.44 7.54
N SER A 115 -19.04 -14.46 7.29
CA SER A 115 -17.90 -14.11 8.17
C SER A 115 -18.32 -13.65 9.59
N PRO A 116 -17.57 -13.98 10.65
CA PRO A 116 -17.79 -13.46 12.02
C PRO A 116 -17.73 -11.93 12.11
N LEU A 117 -16.85 -11.26 11.36
CA LEU A 117 -16.79 -9.79 11.33
C LEU A 117 -18.03 -9.20 10.66
N LYS A 118 -18.62 -9.90 9.68
CA LYS A 118 -19.92 -9.53 9.08
C LYS A 118 -21.01 -9.46 10.15
N ARG A 119 -21.05 -10.39 11.11
CA ARG A 119 -22.02 -10.34 12.22
C ARG A 119 -21.78 -9.13 13.14
N VAL A 120 -20.53 -8.69 13.28
CA VAL A 120 -20.20 -7.50 14.08
C VAL A 120 -20.60 -6.23 13.32
N LEU A 121 -20.20 -6.07 12.05
CA LEU A 121 -20.50 -4.87 11.26
C LEU A 121 -21.98 -4.75 10.85
N LEU A 122 -22.68 -5.85 10.52
CA LEU A 122 -24.12 -5.79 10.22
C LEU A 122 -25.01 -5.59 11.45
N ARG A 123 -24.51 -5.87 12.65
CA ARG A 123 -25.19 -5.52 13.89
C ARG A 123 -24.91 -4.08 14.31
N LYS A 124 -23.92 -3.42 13.70
CA LYS A 124 -23.63 -2.03 14.01
C LYS A 124 -24.71 -1.15 13.40
N SER A 125 -25.36 -0.37 14.26
CA SER A 125 -26.19 0.76 13.83
C SER A 125 -25.35 1.79 13.09
N GLU A 126 -25.97 2.69 12.33
CA GLU A 126 -25.29 3.82 11.67
C GLU A 126 -24.41 4.60 12.67
N LYS A 127 -24.91 4.85 13.89
CA LYS A 127 -24.14 5.48 14.97
C LYS A 127 -22.84 4.75 15.34
N GLN A 128 -22.85 3.42 15.31
CA GLN A 128 -21.65 2.63 15.61
C GLN A 128 -20.67 2.57 14.43
N LEU A 129 -21.16 2.78 13.21
CA LEU A 129 -20.31 2.95 12.04
C LEU A 129 -19.67 4.34 12.04
N ASP A 130 -20.43 5.37 12.39
CA ASP A 130 -19.92 6.74 12.53
C ASP A 130 -18.85 6.82 13.61
N SER A 131 -19.08 6.19 14.78
CA SER A 131 -18.06 6.08 15.83
C SER A 131 -16.80 5.35 15.36
N LEU A 132 -16.90 4.32 14.51
CA LEU A 132 -15.71 3.68 13.92
C LEU A 132 -14.98 4.60 12.94
N LYS A 133 -15.70 5.41 12.17
CA LYS A 133 -15.10 6.41 11.28
C LYS A 133 -14.41 7.52 12.09
N GLU A 134 -15.01 7.96 13.19
CA GLU A 134 -14.40 8.91 14.12
C GLU A 134 -13.10 8.33 14.72
N ASP A 135 -13.13 7.09 15.19
CA ASP A 135 -11.94 6.39 15.70
C ASP A 135 -10.86 6.24 14.62
N LEU A 136 -11.25 5.87 13.40
CA LEU A 136 -10.34 5.72 12.26
C LEU A 136 -9.67 7.06 11.91
N SER A 137 -10.46 8.14 11.85
CA SER A 137 -9.96 9.49 11.63
C SER A 137 -8.99 9.90 12.73
N ALA A 138 -9.37 9.67 14.00
CA ALA A 138 -8.52 9.99 15.15
C ALA A 138 -7.16 9.29 15.09
N ILE A 139 -7.12 7.98 14.77
CA ILE A 139 -5.86 7.22 14.66
C ILE A 139 -4.98 7.78 13.53
N ILE A 140 -5.56 8.05 12.37
CA ILE A 140 -4.81 8.56 11.21
C ILE A 140 -4.26 9.96 11.51
N VAL A 141 -5.11 10.87 11.99
CA VAL A 141 -4.72 12.25 12.31
C VAL A 141 -3.70 12.29 13.44
N GLU A 142 -3.88 11.50 14.50
CA GLU A 142 -2.89 11.38 15.57
C GLU A 142 -1.53 10.95 15.03
N THR A 143 -1.50 9.95 14.14
CA THR A 143 -0.25 9.47 13.52
C THR A 143 0.44 10.58 12.73
N LEU A 144 -0.32 11.31 11.89
CA LEU A 144 0.23 12.38 11.05
C LEU A 144 0.69 13.59 11.87
N ARG A 145 -0.06 13.99 12.91
CA ARG A 145 0.35 15.11 13.77
C ARG A 145 1.57 14.80 14.62
N ARG A 146 1.70 13.56 15.10
CA ARG A 146 2.89 13.11 15.84
C ARG A 146 4.11 12.98 14.95
N HIS A 147 3.91 12.67 13.66
CA HIS A 147 4.98 12.46 12.68
C HIS A 147 4.73 13.33 11.43
N PRO A 148 4.86 14.66 11.54
CA PRO A 148 4.45 15.61 10.48
C PRO A 148 5.29 15.56 9.20
N ALA A 149 6.30 14.69 9.15
CA ALA A 149 7.03 14.40 7.91
C ALA A 149 6.25 13.43 7.00
N LEU A 150 5.34 12.62 7.56
CA LEU A 150 4.50 11.66 6.83
C LEU A 150 3.48 12.38 5.96
N ASN A 151 3.43 12.04 4.67
CA ASN A 151 2.40 12.53 3.75
C ASN A 151 1.34 11.43 3.61
N TYR A 152 0.08 11.79 3.73
CA TYR A 152 -1.04 10.87 3.52
C TYR A 152 -1.13 10.47 2.04
N PHE A 153 -1.34 9.18 1.78
CA PHE A 153 -1.72 8.69 0.44
C PHE A 153 -3.13 8.13 0.46
N GLN A 154 -3.86 8.32 -0.65
CA GLN A 154 -5.20 7.76 -0.82
C GLN A 154 -5.13 6.23 -0.81
N GLY A 155 -5.81 5.61 0.16
CA GLY A 155 -5.76 4.17 0.44
C GLY A 155 -5.09 3.82 1.78
N TYR A 156 -4.42 4.77 2.44
CA TYR A 156 -3.86 4.52 3.77
C TYR A 156 -4.94 4.17 4.80
N HIS A 157 -6.14 4.78 4.69
CA HIS A 157 -7.29 4.42 5.53
C HIS A 157 -7.72 2.95 5.41
N ASP A 158 -7.54 2.30 4.25
CA ASP A 158 -7.85 0.88 4.06
C ASP A 158 -6.92 -0.03 4.87
N ILE A 159 -5.67 0.41 5.11
CA ILE A 159 -4.74 -0.27 6.00
C ILE A 159 -5.15 -0.02 7.46
N VAL A 160 -5.32 1.26 7.83
CA VAL A 160 -5.56 1.65 9.23
C VAL A 160 -6.89 1.12 9.76
N GLN A 161 -7.92 0.98 8.91
CA GLN A 161 -9.19 0.38 9.34
C GLN A 161 -9.01 -1.10 9.75
N VAL A 162 -8.08 -1.84 9.14
CA VAL A 162 -7.80 -3.24 9.54
C VAL A 162 -7.19 -3.26 10.94
N PHE A 163 -6.24 -2.36 11.20
CA PHE A 163 -5.65 -2.17 12.53
C PHE A 163 -6.68 -1.75 13.58
N LEU A 164 -7.59 -0.82 13.25
CA LEU A 164 -8.68 -0.44 14.14
C LEU A 164 -9.61 -1.63 14.45
N LEU A 165 -9.98 -2.43 13.44
CA LEU A 165 -10.87 -3.58 13.62
C LEU A 165 -10.24 -4.68 14.48
N VAL A 166 -8.92 -4.88 14.39
CA VAL A 166 -8.20 -5.88 15.17
C VAL A 166 -7.84 -5.36 16.56
N LEU A 167 -7.12 -4.24 16.63
CA LEU A 167 -6.50 -3.70 17.85
C LEU A 167 -7.42 -2.76 18.65
N GLY A 168 -8.44 -2.18 18.03
CA GLY A 168 -9.26 -1.16 18.64
C GLY A 168 -8.55 0.21 18.75
N SER A 169 -9.30 1.24 19.14
CA SER A 169 -8.84 2.63 19.12
C SER A 169 -7.74 2.97 20.12
N GLN A 170 -7.55 2.15 21.16
CA GLN A 170 -6.54 2.38 22.19
C GLN A 170 -5.15 1.85 21.77
N ASP A 171 -5.09 0.65 21.20
CA ASP A 171 -3.81 0.00 20.88
C ASP A 171 -3.36 0.24 19.43
N ALA A 172 -4.30 0.58 18.52
CA ALA A 172 -3.98 0.85 17.12
C ALA A 172 -2.99 2.00 16.89
N PRO A 173 -3.05 3.16 17.58
CA PRO A 173 -2.15 4.29 17.30
C PRO A 173 -0.67 3.93 17.33
N ALA A 174 -0.21 3.20 18.35
CA ALA A 174 1.19 2.81 18.48
C ALA A 174 1.64 1.84 17.38
N ALA A 175 0.79 0.87 17.03
CA ALA A 175 1.06 -0.08 15.96
C ALA A 175 1.08 0.61 14.58
N VAL A 176 0.14 1.52 14.33
CA VAL A 176 0.02 2.27 13.08
C VAL A 176 1.20 3.22 12.89
N ALA A 177 1.66 3.92 13.93
CA ALA A 177 2.87 4.75 13.84
C ALA A 177 4.10 3.92 13.42
N ARG A 178 4.29 2.74 14.02
CA ARG A 178 5.40 1.83 13.66
C ARG A 178 5.26 1.26 12.26
N LEU A 179 4.06 0.85 11.86
CA LEU A 179 3.79 0.44 10.49
C LEU A 179 4.16 1.56 9.50
N SER A 180 3.69 2.78 9.74
CA SER A 180 3.86 3.92 8.85
C SER A 180 5.32 4.33 8.68
N LEU A 181 6.10 4.37 9.75
CA LEU A 181 7.50 4.77 9.68
C LEU A 181 8.48 3.64 9.32
N LEU A 182 8.12 2.38 9.59
CA LEU A 182 9.05 1.25 9.49
C LEU A 182 8.61 0.14 8.51
N ARG A 183 7.39 0.16 7.98
CA ARG A 183 6.92 -0.85 7.01
C ARG A 183 6.49 -0.23 5.69
N ILE A 184 5.83 0.92 5.72
CA ILE A 184 5.24 1.54 4.52
C ILE A 184 5.69 2.98 4.27
N ARG A 185 6.73 3.45 4.98
CA ARG A 185 7.25 4.83 4.91
C ARG A 185 7.50 5.33 3.50
N ASP A 186 8.01 4.45 2.63
CA ASP A 186 8.30 4.77 1.23
C ASP A 186 7.05 5.24 0.45
N PHE A 187 5.85 4.87 0.92
CA PHE A 187 4.57 5.26 0.33
C PHE A 187 4.04 6.58 0.88
N MET A 188 4.62 7.06 1.99
CA MET A 188 4.23 8.29 2.70
C MET A 188 5.25 9.42 2.50
N LEU A 189 6.17 9.29 1.54
CA LEU A 189 7.04 10.37 1.08
C LEU A 189 6.23 11.40 0.27
N SER A 190 6.84 12.55 -0.05
CA SER A 190 6.14 13.63 -0.76
C SER A 190 5.63 13.25 -2.16
N THR A 191 6.12 12.14 -2.70
CA THR A 191 5.65 11.54 -3.97
C THR A 191 5.65 10.02 -3.88
N LEU A 192 4.85 9.37 -4.72
CA LEU A 192 4.79 7.90 -4.83
C LEU A 192 5.93 7.29 -5.67
N ASP A 193 6.90 8.09 -6.13
CA ASP A 193 8.05 7.59 -6.92
C ASP A 193 8.78 6.41 -6.23
N PRO A 194 9.00 6.42 -4.89
CA PRO A 194 9.61 5.28 -4.19
C PRO A 194 8.72 4.04 -4.13
N ALA A 195 7.41 4.21 -3.94
CA ALA A 195 6.43 3.12 -4.01
C ALA A 195 6.45 2.46 -5.41
N ILE A 196 6.45 3.29 -6.44
CA ILE A 196 6.54 2.87 -7.84
C ILE A 196 7.89 2.17 -8.12
N ALA A 197 8.98 2.60 -7.47
CA ALA A 197 10.26 1.92 -7.58
C ALA A 197 10.21 0.49 -7.00
N HIS A 198 9.42 0.23 -5.95
CA HIS A 198 9.22 -1.14 -5.44
C HIS A 198 8.56 -2.03 -6.49
N LEU A 199 7.55 -1.51 -7.20
CA LEU A 199 6.84 -2.24 -8.26
C LEU A 199 7.75 -2.65 -9.41
N SER A 200 8.84 -1.92 -9.66
CA SER A 200 9.80 -2.29 -10.70
C SER A 200 10.47 -3.64 -10.46
N LEU A 201 10.43 -4.17 -9.23
CA LEU A 201 10.89 -5.52 -8.89
C LEU A 201 10.00 -6.62 -9.48
N LEU A 202 8.75 -6.34 -9.85
CA LEU A 202 7.88 -7.31 -10.52
C LEU A 202 8.49 -7.81 -11.83
N HIS A 203 9.13 -6.93 -12.60
CA HIS A 203 9.69 -7.31 -13.89
C HIS A 203 10.77 -8.40 -13.77
N PRO A 204 11.85 -8.26 -12.99
CA PRO A 204 12.84 -9.32 -12.85
C PRO A 204 12.30 -10.59 -12.16
N ILE A 205 11.35 -10.47 -11.23
CA ILE A 205 10.70 -11.63 -10.60
C ILE A 205 9.95 -12.44 -11.67
N LEU A 206 9.05 -11.80 -12.42
CA LEU A 206 8.25 -12.45 -13.46
C LEU A 206 9.12 -12.95 -14.61
N ALA A 207 10.09 -12.17 -15.08
CA ALA A 207 10.99 -12.55 -16.16
C ALA A 207 11.83 -13.79 -15.83
N THR A 208 12.19 -13.98 -14.55
CA THR A 208 12.96 -15.14 -14.11
C THR A 208 12.05 -16.34 -13.80
N ALA A 209 10.86 -16.11 -13.25
CA ALA A 209 9.93 -17.17 -12.88
C ALA A 209 9.20 -17.78 -14.09
N ASP A 210 8.78 -16.96 -15.05
CA ASP A 210 8.09 -17.37 -16.27
C ASP A 210 8.40 -16.37 -17.42
N PRO A 211 9.46 -16.61 -18.20
CA PRO A 211 9.86 -15.73 -19.29
C PRO A 211 8.79 -15.56 -20.37
N ASP A 212 8.00 -16.60 -20.65
CA ASP A 212 6.97 -16.58 -21.70
C ASP A 212 5.82 -15.67 -21.28
N LEU A 213 5.29 -15.87 -20.06
CA LEU A 213 4.28 -14.98 -19.50
C LEU A 213 4.82 -13.55 -19.42
N TYR A 214 6.04 -13.37 -18.89
CA TYR A 214 6.63 -12.04 -18.80
C TYR A 214 6.68 -11.35 -20.16
N ASN A 215 7.10 -12.04 -21.23
CA ASN A 215 7.17 -11.50 -22.59
C ASN A 215 5.82 -11.14 -23.19
N HIS A 216 4.76 -11.77 -22.70
CA HIS A 216 3.37 -11.45 -23.06
C HIS A 216 2.82 -10.23 -22.32
N LEU A 217 3.24 -10.02 -21.08
CA LEU A 217 2.75 -8.91 -20.25
C LEU A 217 3.21 -7.52 -20.74
N PRO A 218 2.45 -6.44 -20.43
CA PRO A 218 2.79 -5.09 -20.85
C PRO A 218 4.11 -4.67 -20.21
N LYS A 219 4.98 -4.04 -21.01
CA LYS A 219 6.31 -3.59 -20.55
C LYS A 219 6.28 -2.18 -19.95
N SER A 220 5.12 -1.56 -19.93
CA SER A 220 4.87 -0.29 -19.27
C SER A 220 5.12 -0.40 -17.76
N GLN A 221 5.15 0.76 -17.08
CA GLN A 221 5.28 0.80 -15.63
C GLN A 221 4.16 -0.02 -14.99
N ALA A 222 4.49 -0.83 -13.98
CA ALA A 222 3.55 -1.75 -13.32
C ALA A 222 2.52 -1.06 -12.41
N SER A 223 1.95 0.07 -12.85
CA SER A 223 0.94 0.85 -12.13
C SER A 223 -0.32 0.05 -11.77
N PHE A 224 -0.64 -0.98 -12.56
CA PHE A 224 -1.72 -1.93 -12.28
C PHE A 224 -1.59 -2.60 -10.90
N ALA A 225 -0.37 -2.76 -10.39
CA ALA A 225 -0.11 -3.36 -9.08
C ALA A 225 -0.05 -2.34 -7.93
N LEU A 226 -0.11 -1.04 -8.23
CA LEU A 226 0.12 0.01 -7.25
C LEU A 226 -0.94 -0.02 -6.17
N ALA A 227 -2.23 0.01 -6.52
CA ALA A 227 -3.31 0.05 -5.53
C ALA A 227 -3.28 -1.15 -4.58
N ASP A 228 -3.05 -2.35 -5.11
CA ASP A 228 -2.92 -3.61 -4.34
C ASP A 228 -1.77 -3.58 -3.35
N THR A 229 -0.57 -3.29 -3.84
CA THR A 229 0.62 -3.32 -3.00
C THR A 229 0.65 -2.17 -2.00
N LEU A 230 0.18 -0.99 -2.41
CA LEU A 230 0.09 0.23 -1.60
C LEU A 230 -0.85 0.07 -0.40
N THR A 231 -1.95 -0.68 -0.56
CA THR A 231 -2.95 -0.92 0.48
C THR A 231 -2.82 -2.30 1.15
N MET A 232 -1.74 -3.03 0.88
CA MET A 232 -1.54 -4.40 1.37
C MET A 232 -2.74 -5.32 1.04
N PHE A 233 -3.31 -5.15 -0.15
CA PHE A 233 -4.49 -5.87 -0.70
C PHE A 233 -5.80 -5.65 0.07
N ALA A 234 -5.83 -4.77 1.07
CA ALA A 234 -7.01 -4.52 1.90
C ALA A 234 -8.18 -3.89 1.10
N HIS A 235 -7.89 -3.21 -0.01
CA HIS A 235 -8.90 -2.55 -0.83
C HIS A 235 -9.59 -3.49 -1.86
N HIS A 236 -8.97 -4.62 -2.22
CA HIS A 236 -9.48 -5.55 -3.25
C HIS A 236 -10.04 -6.86 -2.69
N ILE A 237 -9.55 -7.32 -1.53
CA ILE A 237 -10.05 -8.54 -0.91
C ILE A 237 -11.33 -8.23 -0.13
N GLN A 238 -12.42 -8.92 -0.47
CA GLN A 238 -13.73 -8.66 0.10
C GLN A 238 -13.93 -9.35 1.45
N GLU A 239 -13.32 -10.51 1.64
CA GLU A 239 -13.46 -11.31 2.86
C GLU A 239 -12.44 -10.88 3.92
N TYR A 240 -12.93 -10.27 4.99
CA TYR A 240 -12.08 -9.78 6.08
C TYR A 240 -11.14 -10.85 6.66
N LYS A 241 -11.60 -12.11 6.74
CA LYS A 241 -10.77 -13.22 7.24
C LYS A 241 -9.47 -13.36 6.42
N ASP A 242 -9.54 -13.13 5.12
CA ASP A 242 -8.43 -13.27 4.19
C ASP A 242 -7.53 -12.03 4.24
N ILE A 243 -8.13 -10.84 4.44
CA ILE A 243 -7.38 -9.60 4.73
C ILE A 243 -6.55 -9.75 6.01
N ALA A 244 -7.18 -10.14 7.13
CA ALA A 244 -6.50 -10.31 8.41
C ALA A 244 -5.42 -11.39 8.34
N ARG A 245 -5.68 -12.48 7.61
CA ARG A 245 -4.69 -13.54 7.34
C ARG A 245 -3.49 -13.04 6.54
N LEU A 246 -3.69 -12.17 5.54
CA LEU A 246 -2.59 -11.56 4.80
C LEU A 246 -1.80 -10.57 5.66
N PHE A 247 -2.45 -9.83 6.54
CA PHE A 247 -1.75 -8.96 7.47
C PHE A 247 -0.90 -9.77 8.44
N ASP A 248 -1.36 -10.92 8.94
CA ASP A 248 -0.52 -11.85 9.72
C ASP A 248 0.79 -12.17 8.96
N PHE A 249 0.66 -12.51 7.67
CA PHE A 249 1.79 -12.84 6.81
C PHE A 249 2.71 -11.65 6.51
N PHE A 250 2.16 -10.51 6.09
CA PHE A 250 2.95 -9.33 5.72
C PHE A 250 3.61 -8.68 6.93
N LEU A 251 3.04 -8.77 8.13
CA LEU A 251 3.68 -8.30 9.36
C LEU A 251 4.77 -9.24 9.85
N ALA A 252 4.68 -10.53 9.53
CA ALA A 252 5.66 -11.55 9.92
C ALA A 252 6.82 -11.73 8.94
N ARG A 253 6.74 -11.16 7.73
CA ARG A 253 7.72 -11.40 6.66
C ARG A 253 8.33 -10.13 6.10
N HIS A 254 9.24 -10.31 5.14
CA HIS A 254 10.00 -9.22 4.57
C HIS A 254 9.06 -8.13 4.01
N THR A 255 9.42 -6.85 4.12
CA THR A 255 8.66 -5.71 3.55
C THR A 255 8.34 -5.83 2.06
N VAL A 256 9.10 -6.64 1.32
CA VAL A 256 8.94 -6.83 -0.11
C VAL A 256 7.83 -7.84 -0.43
N MET A 257 7.32 -8.57 0.57
CA MET A 257 6.35 -9.66 0.33
C MET A 257 5.07 -9.25 -0.39
N PRO A 258 4.49 -8.04 -0.25
CA PRO A 258 3.37 -7.63 -1.09
C PRO A 258 3.69 -7.68 -2.60
N ILE A 259 4.94 -7.40 -3.00
CA ILE A 259 5.39 -7.50 -4.40
C ILE A 259 5.45 -8.97 -4.85
N TYR A 260 5.99 -9.86 -4.02
CA TYR A 260 6.04 -11.30 -4.32
C TYR A 260 4.65 -11.94 -4.31
N PHE A 261 3.76 -11.45 -3.45
CA PHE A 261 2.37 -11.86 -3.43
C PHE A 261 1.67 -11.47 -4.73
N PHE A 262 1.84 -10.23 -5.19
CA PHE A 262 1.33 -9.80 -6.48
C PHE A 262 1.89 -10.66 -7.63
N ALA A 263 3.20 -10.92 -7.65
CA ALA A 263 3.81 -11.79 -8.66
C ALA A 263 3.22 -13.21 -8.64
N GLY A 264 3.00 -13.78 -7.44
CA GLY A 264 2.35 -15.08 -7.26
C GLY A 264 0.92 -15.11 -7.80
N VAL A 265 0.15 -14.03 -7.60
CA VAL A 265 -1.19 -13.86 -8.17
C VAL A 265 -1.14 -13.86 -9.69
N VAL A 266 -0.26 -13.07 -10.30
CA VAL A 266 -0.12 -13.03 -11.78
C VAL A 266 0.27 -14.40 -12.34
N LEU A 267 1.25 -15.07 -11.71
CA LEU A 267 1.72 -16.40 -12.13
C LEU A 267 0.67 -17.50 -11.97
N SER A 268 -0.28 -17.34 -11.04
CA SER A 268 -1.40 -18.30 -10.89
C SER A 268 -2.39 -18.22 -12.04
N ARG A 269 -2.47 -17.07 -12.72
CA ARG A 269 -3.39 -16.78 -13.83
C ARG A 269 -2.71 -16.89 -15.19
N ARG A 270 -1.60 -17.62 -15.27
CA ARG A 270 -0.75 -17.71 -16.46
C ARG A 270 -1.56 -18.02 -17.73
N GLU A 271 -2.38 -19.06 -17.70
CA GLU A 271 -3.15 -19.52 -18.86
C GLU A 271 -4.13 -18.44 -19.33
N GLU A 272 -4.92 -17.90 -18.40
CA GLU A 272 -5.85 -16.79 -18.65
C GLU A 272 -5.15 -15.55 -19.24
N MET A 273 -3.95 -15.22 -18.77
CA MET A 273 -3.21 -14.06 -19.29
C MET A 273 -2.66 -14.29 -20.70
N LEU A 274 -2.26 -15.53 -21.02
CA LEU A 274 -1.73 -15.88 -22.35
C LEU A 274 -2.83 -16.02 -23.42
N GLU A 275 -4.09 -16.20 -23.01
CA GLU A 275 -5.24 -16.20 -23.93
C GLU A 275 -5.61 -14.80 -24.43
N ILE A 276 -5.30 -13.75 -23.67
CA ILE A 276 -5.53 -12.36 -24.08
C ILE A 276 -4.53 -12.00 -25.18
N ASP A 277 -4.97 -11.34 -26.25
CA ASP A 277 -4.05 -10.87 -27.27
C ASP A 277 -3.01 -9.91 -26.67
N LYS A 278 -1.75 -10.05 -27.07
CA LYS A 278 -0.66 -9.19 -26.59
C LYS A 278 -0.87 -7.73 -26.98
N GLU A 279 -1.56 -7.49 -28.09
CA GLU A 279 -1.88 -6.14 -28.56
C GLU A 279 -3.01 -5.48 -27.76
N ASP A 280 -3.80 -6.26 -27.02
CA ASP A 280 -4.88 -5.78 -26.16
C ASP A 280 -4.37 -5.35 -24.77
N GLU A 281 -3.42 -4.41 -24.73
CA GLU A 281 -2.78 -3.95 -23.47
C GLU A 281 -3.80 -3.44 -22.45
N ASP A 282 -4.87 -2.76 -22.87
CA ASP A 282 -5.91 -2.25 -21.98
C ASP A 282 -6.69 -3.36 -21.26
N ILE A 283 -7.01 -4.44 -21.99
CA ILE A 283 -7.67 -5.63 -21.42
C ILE A 283 -6.71 -6.30 -20.44
N MET A 284 -5.45 -6.44 -20.83
CA MET A 284 -4.43 -7.05 -19.97
C MET A 284 -4.24 -6.25 -18.68
N HIS A 285 -4.16 -4.91 -18.76
CA HIS A 285 -4.10 -4.03 -17.60
C HIS A 285 -5.33 -4.16 -16.70
N ALA A 286 -6.53 -4.19 -17.28
CA ALA A 286 -7.77 -4.37 -16.53
C ALA A 286 -7.83 -5.73 -15.81
N MET A 287 -7.28 -6.78 -16.44
CA MET A 287 -7.24 -8.12 -15.88
C MET A 287 -6.20 -8.26 -14.77
N LEU A 288 -5.01 -7.67 -14.94
CA LEU A 288 -3.95 -7.64 -13.93
C LEU A 288 -4.39 -6.91 -12.64
N GLY A 289 -5.30 -5.94 -12.76
CA GLY A 289 -5.88 -5.24 -11.61
C GLY A 289 -6.95 -6.03 -10.83
N ARG A 290 -7.18 -7.31 -11.14
CA ARG A 290 -8.18 -8.15 -10.46
C ARG A 290 -7.53 -9.36 -9.81
N LEU A 291 -8.11 -9.80 -8.69
CA LEU A 291 -7.75 -11.06 -8.05
C LEU A 291 -8.42 -12.25 -8.78
N PRO A 292 -7.78 -13.43 -8.81
CA PRO A 292 -8.37 -14.65 -9.38
C PRO A 292 -9.65 -15.03 -8.63
N GLN A 293 -10.57 -15.65 -9.34
CA GLN A 293 -11.81 -16.18 -8.77
C GLN A 293 -11.96 -17.66 -9.17
N PRO A 294 -12.02 -18.60 -8.20
CA PRO A 294 -12.01 -18.39 -6.75
C PRO A 294 -10.64 -17.92 -6.22
N PHE A 295 -10.66 -17.07 -5.19
CA PHE A 295 -9.44 -16.61 -4.51
C PHE A 295 -9.11 -17.51 -3.31
N ASP A 296 -7.92 -18.12 -3.33
CA ASP A 296 -7.37 -18.89 -2.20
C ASP A 296 -6.17 -18.16 -1.60
N VAL A 297 -6.34 -17.57 -0.42
CA VAL A 297 -5.30 -16.80 0.26
C VAL A 297 -4.09 -17.65 0.65
N GLU A 298 -4.28 -18.90 1.07
CA GLU A 298 -3.18 -19.77 1.53
C GLU A 298 -2.33 -20.23 0.35
N PHE A 299 -2.97 -20.55 -0.78
CA PHE A 299 -2.26 -20.87 -2.01
C PHE A 299 -1.34 -19.71 -2.45
N HIS A 300 -1.85 -18.48 -2.46
CA HIS A 300 -1.07 -17.31 -2.89
C HIS A 300 0.03 -16.92 -1.89
N ILE A 301 -0.22 -17.09 -0.58
CA ILE A 301 0.83 -16.95 0.44
C ILE A 301 1.95 -17.95 0.18
N GLY A 302 1.62 -19.24 0.03
CA GLY A 302 2.60 -20.29 -0.25
C GLY A 302 3.42 -20.02 -1.52
N ARG A 303 2.74 -19.64 -2.61
CA ARG A 303 3.37 -19.27 -3.89
C ARG A 303 4.33 -18.08 -3.72
N SER A 304 3.94 -17.06 -2.97
CA SER A 304 4.76 -15.88 -2.74
C SER A 304 6.02 -16.19 -1.92
N MET A 305 5.91 -17.10 -0.94
CA MET A 305 7.04 -17.57 -0.15
C MET A 305 8.03 -18.35 -1.01
N GLU A 306 7.54 -19.31 -1.81
CA GLU A 306 8.36 -20.09 -2.74
C GLU A 306 9.14 -19.17 -3.69
N LEU A 307 8.46 -18.17 -4.26
CA LEU A 307 9.08 -17.19 -5.14
C LEU A 307 10.17 -16.37 -4.43
N HIS A 308 9.89 -15.86 -3.22
CA HIS A 308 10.85 -15.07 -2.46
C HIS A 308 12.07 -15.88 -2.03
N GLU A 309 11.89 -17.15 -1.67
CA GLU A 309 13.00 -18.04 -1.28
C GLU A 309 13.90 -18.39 -2.46
N ARG A 310 13.31 -18.65 -3.64
CA ARG A 310 14.04 -18.96 -4.86
C ARG A 310 14.70 -17.72 -5.48
N LEU A 311 14.01 -16.58 -5.44
CA LEU A 311 14.36 -15.37 -6.18
C LEU A 311 14.46 -14.13 -5.26
N PRO A 312 15.22 -14.15 -4.15
CA PRO A 312 15.25 -12.99 -3.24
C PRO A 312 15.80 -11.75 -3.94
N PRO A 313 15.32 -10.54 -3.60
CA PRO A 313 15.53 -9.34 -4.40
C PRO A 313 17.00 -8.95 -4.54
N GLU A 314 17.83 -9.23 -3.54
CA GLU A 314 19.28 -8.99 -3.56
C GLU A 314 20.02 -9.91 -4.53
N LYS A 315 19.50 -11.14 -4.74
CA LYS A 315 20.13 -12.16 -5.61
C LYS A 315 19.65 -12.09 -7.05
N LEU A 316 18.60 -11.33 -7.36
CA LEU A 316 18.11 -11.15 -8.73
C LEU A 316 19.14 -10.48 -9.66
N ARG A 317 20.30 -10.00 -9.15
CA ARG A 317 21.41 -9.37 -9.91
C ARG A 317 20.93 -8.30 -10.91
N THR A 318 19.81 -7.66 -10.61
CA THR A 318 19.22 -6.64 -11.49
C THR A 318 19.48 -5.26 -10.95
N TRP A 319 19.67 -4.32 -11.87
CA TRP A 319 19.83 -2.90 -11.57
C TRP A 319 18.62 -2.31 -10.81
N MET A 320 17.44 -2.96 -10.87
CA MET A 320 16.22 -2.49 -10.18
C MET A 320 16.39 -2.50 -8.65
N TRP A 321 16.98 -3.55 -8.06
CA TRP A 321 17.23 -3.58 -6.62
C TRP A 321 18.22 -2.50 -6.16
N TRP A 322 19.25 -2.24 -6.97
CA TRP A 322 20.26 -1.23 -6.68
C TRP A 322 19.74 0.20 -6.82
N LYS A 323 18.72 0.43 -7.67
CA LYS A 323 18.03 1.73 -7.78
C LYS A 323 17.20 2.09 -6.55
N ILE A 324 16.70 1.09 -5.81
CA ILE A 324 15.94 1.35 -4.58
C ILE A 324 16.88 2.02 -3.58
N SER A 325 16.44 3.12 -2.97
CA SER A 325 17.22 3.86 -1.98
C SER A 325 17.74 2.95 -0.87
N SER A 326 18.99 3.15 -0.42
CA SER A 326 19.50 2.50 0.79
C SER A 326 18.68 2.85 2.03
N SER A 327 17.99 3.99 2.00
CA SER A 327 17.10 4.49 3.04
C SER A 327 15.66 3.95 2.92
N SER A 328 15.38 3.03 1.99
CA SER A 328 14.05 2.41 1.80
C SER A 328 13.70 1.41 2.90
N VAL A 329 12.41 1.27 3.25
CA VAL A 329 11.91 0.21 4.15
C VAL A 329 12.20 -1.21 3.65
N LEU A 330 12.49 -1.37 2.36
CA LEU A 330 12.93 -2.66 1.82
C LEU A 330 14.35 -3.02 2.27
N LYS A 331 15.15 -2.06 2.75
CA LYS A 331 16.56 -2.25 3.12
C LYS A 331 16.84 -1.93 4.59
N THR A 332 16.15 -0.97 5.19
CA THR A 332 16.44 -0.52 6.57
C THR A 332 15.66 -1.31 7.62
N SER A 333 14.41 -1.66 7.34
CA SER A 333 13.46 -2.32 8.25
C SER A 333 12.82 -3.54 7.58
N SER A 334 13.66 -4.28 6.85
CA SER A 334 13.24 -5.32 5.92
C SER A 334 12.49 -6.47 6.58
N THR A 335 12.85 -6.87 7.79
CA THR A 335 12.28 -8.02 8.52
C THR A 335 11.74 -7.60 9.89
N PRO A 336 10.86 -8.41 10.53
CA PRO A 336 10.39 -8.14 11.88
C PRO A 336 11.53 -8.02 12.90
N GLN A 337 12.57 -8.84 12.78
CA GLN A 337 13.76 -8.79 13.63
C GLN A 337 14.49 -7.46 13.46
N ALA A 338 14.80 -7.06 12.23
CA ALA A 338 15.45 -5.76 11.96
C ALA A 338 14.60 -4.60 12.48
N LEU A 339 13.29 -4.64 12.24
CA LEU A 339 12.34 -3.63 12.67
C LEU A 339 12.25 -3.53 14.20
N SER A 340 12.31 -4.65 14.91
CA SER A 340 12.17 -4.69 16.38
C SER A 340 13.27 -3.90 17.12
N HIS A 341 14.41 -3.70 16.47
CA HIS A 341 15.53 -2.93 17.01
C HIS A 341 15.49 -1.43 16.66
N LEU A 342 14.53 -1.00 15.83
CA LEU A 342 14.42 0.39 15.37
C LEU A 342 13.41 1.19 16.19
N THR A 343 13.75 2.45 16.43
CA THR A 343 12.82 3.43 17.01
C THR A 343 12.00 4.15 15.93
N LEU A 344 11.02 4.95 16.34
CA LEU A 344 10.28 5.78 15.39
C LEU A 344 11.17 6.88 14.80
N GLU A 345 12.09 7.44 15.59
CA GLU A 345 13.06 8.45 15.16
C GLU A 345 14.03 7.91 14.10
N ASP A 346 14.41 6.62 14.17
CA ASP A 346 15.17 5.98 13.09
C ASP A 346 14.39 5.99 11.77
N GLY A 347 13.09 5.70 11.82
CA GLY A 347 12.19 5.75 10.68
C GLY A 347 12.11 7.16 10.07
N GLU A 348 11.94 8.19 10.91
CA GLU A 348 11.92 9.59 10.49
C GLU A 348 13.26 10.02 9.87
N ARG A 349 14.38 9.59 10.45
CA ARG A 349 15.71 9.86 9.93
C ARG A 349 15.90 9.28 8.54
N TRP A 350 15.48 8.03 8.31
CA TRP A 350 15.52 7.42 6.98
C TRP A 350 14.57 8.11 6.01
N MET A 351 13.39 8.54 6.49
CA MET A 351 12.45 9.33 5.69
C MET A 351 13.11 10.58 5.14
N GLN A 352 13.73 11.38 6.01
CA GLN A 352 14.37 12.63 5.63
C GLN A 352 15.53 12.42 4.64
N GLN A 353 16.27 11.31 4.76
CA GLN A 353 17.34 10.96 3.83
C GLN A 353 16.76 10.61 2.45
N GLN A 354 15.76 9.73 2.40
CA GLN A 354 15.12 9.32 1.16
C GLN A 354 14.41 10.50 0.47
N GLU A 355 13.76 11.38 1.23
CA GLU A 355 13.12 12.60 0.74
C GLU A 355 14.13 13.53 0.04
N LYS A 356 15.35 13.68 0.59
CA LYS A 356 16.44 14.43 -0.07
C LYS A 356 16.87 13.78 -1.38
N GLU A 357 16.95 12.45 -1.43
CA GLU A 357 17.27 11.69 -2.65
C GLU A 357 16.21 11.90 -3.73
N VAL A 358 14.93 11.80 -3.37
CA VAL A 358 13.77 12.03 -4.26
C VAL A 358 13.81 13.45 -4.83
N ARG A 359 13.95 14.48 -3.98
CA ARG A 359 14.02 15.89 -4.43
C ARG A 359 15.19 16.13 -5.39
N ARG A 360 16.34 15.51 -5.14
CA ARG A 360 17.50 15.57 -6.04
C ARG A 360 17.18 14.94 -7.39
N GLN A 361 16.58 13.74 -7.40
CA GLN A 361 16.21 13.04 -8.63
C GLN A 361 15.18 13.83 -9.45
N GLN A 362 14.17 14.42 -8.81
CA GLN A 362 13.16 15.24 -9.47
C GLN A 362 13.76 16.54 -10.04
N THR A 363 14.66 17.18 -9.31
CA THR A 363 15.38 18.38 -9.79
C THR A 363 16.21 18.05 -11.03
N LEU A 364 16.94 16.93 -11.01
CA LEU A 364 17.71 16.46 -12.16
C LEU A 364 16.80 16.17 -13.36
N THR A 365 15.71 15.44 -13.15
CA THR A 365 14.74 15.09 -14.21
C THR A 365 14.08 16.32 -14.82
N LYS A 366 13.73 17.31 -13.99
CA LYS A 366 13.20 18.60 -14.44
C LYS A 366 14.24 19.37 -15.26
N ALA A 367 15.49 19.40 -14.81
CA ALA A 367 16.59 20.04 -15.53
C ALA A 367 16.85 19.37 -16.90
N THR A 368 16.87 18.03 -16.97
CA THR A 368 17.04 17.30 -18.24
C THR A 368 15.88 17.56 -19.19
N ARG A 369 14.64 17.55 -18.70
CA ARG A 369 13.45 17.85 -19.50
C ARG A 369 13.49 19.28 -20.04
N ASN A 370 13.86 20.24 -19.20
CA ASN A 370 14.05 21.64 -19.61
C ASN A 370 15.16 21.78 -20.67
N ALA A 371 16.29 21.10 -20.48
CA ALA A 371 17.38 21.09 -21.45
C ALA A 371 16.95 20.49 -22.79
N GLN A 372 16.17 19.41 -22.79
CA GLN A 372 15.60 18.82 -24.00
C GLN A 372 14.65 19.79 -24.72
N ILE A 373 13.79 20.49 -23.97
CA ILE A 373 12.89 21.52 -24.52
C ILE A 373 13.70 22.67 -25.13
N ILE A 374 14.72 23.18 -24.43
CA ILE A 374 15.60 24.23 -24.92
C ILE A 374 16.34 23.76 -26.19
N ARG A 375 16.89 22.55 -26.19
CA ARG A 375 17.58 21.96 -27.34
C ARG A 375 16.64 21.81 -28.55
N ARG A 376 15.39 21.37 -28.34
CA ARG A 376 14.37 21.29 -29.39
C ARG A 376 14.01 22.67 -29.92
N ARG A 377 13.84 23.67 -29.06
CA ARG A 377 13.61 25.07 -29.45
C ARG A 377 14.79 25.61 -30.28
N LEU A 378 16.02 25.45 -29.80
CA LEU A 378 17.23 25.85 -30.54
C LEU A 378 17.34 25.17 -31.90
N TRP A 379 17.00 23.88 -32.00
CA TRP A 379 16.99 23.16 -33.28
C TRP A 379 15.97 23.71 -34.28
N VAL A 380 14.74 24.01 -33.83
CA VAL A 380 13.71 24.65 -34.67
C VAL A 380 14.16 26.03 -35.14
N HIS A 381 14.73 26.83 -34.24
CA HIS A 381 15.19 28.19 -34.56
C HIS A 381 16.49 28.20 -35.37
N ARG A 382 17.32 27.16 -35.32
CA ARG A 382 18.51 27.02 -36.18
C ARG A 382 18.14 27.01 -37.67
N ARG A 383 17.00 26.42 -38.02
CA ARG A 383 16.51 26.39 -39.41
C ARG A 383 16.12 27.80 -39.86
N GLN A 384 15.42 28.56 -39.02
CA GLN A 384 15.03 29.95 -39.31
C GLN A 384 16.21 30.94 -39.27
N GLY A 385 17.17 30.76 -38.36
CA GLY A 385 18.39 31.57 -38.28
C GLY A 385 19.30 31.42 -39.51
N ALA A 386 19.36 30.21 -40.10
CA ALA A 386 20.08 29.99 -41.36
C ALA A 386 19.42 30.72 -42.54
N PHE A 387 18.08 30.75 -42.60
CA PHE A 387 17.36 31.55 -43.61
C PHE A 387 17.57 33.05 -43.42
N GLY A 388 17.51 33.55 -42.18
CA GLY A 388 17.78 34.95 -41.87
C GLY A 388 19.21 35.37 -42.24
N LEU A 389 20.21 34.56 -41.92
CA LEU A 389 21.60 34.80 -42.30
C LEU A 389 21.79 34.79 -43.82
N ALA A 390 21.15 33.86 -44.53
CA ALA A 390 21.21 33.80 -45.99
C ALA A 390 20.59 35.05 -46.66
N ILE A 391 19.48 35.56 -46.12
CA ILE A 391 18.86 36.80 -46.59
C ILE A 391 19.79 37.99 -46.36
N VAL A 392 20.38 38.11 -45.17
CA VAL A 392 21.33 39.19 -44.85
C VAL A 392 22.56 39.12 -45.76
N VAL A 393 23.13 37.94 -45.97
CA VAL A 393 24.25 37.73 -46.89
C VAL A 393 23.86 38.11 -48.33
N GLY A 394 22.65 37.75 -48.77
CA GLY A 394 22.12 38.15 -50.08
C GLY A 394 21.95 39.66 -50.23
N ILE A 395 21.44 40.35 -49.20
CA ILE A 395 21.31 41.81 -49.18
C ILE A 395 22.70 42.47 -49.20
N CYS A 396 23.64 42.00 -48.39
CA CYS A 396 25.02 42.51 -48.37
C CYS A 396 25.72 42.29 -49.71
N ALA A 397 25.53 41.14 -50.37
CA ALA A 397 26.08 40.86 -51.69
C ALA A 397 25.50 41.78 -52.78
N LEU A 398 24.19 42.04 -52.75
CA LEU A 398 23.53 42.99 -53.66
C LEU A 398 23.97 44.43 -53.42
N TRP A 399 24.20 44.81 -52.16
CA TRP A 399 24.68 46.13 -51.80
C TRP A 399 26.14 46.34 -52.26
N LEU A 400 27.02 45.38 -51.99
CA LEU A 400 28.41 45.38 -52.45
C LEU A 400 28.53 45.30 -53.99
N GLY A 401 27.60 44.61 -54.65
CA GLY A 401 27.54 44.54 -56.12
C GLY A 401 27.12 45.87 -56.77
N ARG A 402 26.25 46.65 -56.11
CA ARG A 402 25.87 48.00 -56.57
C ARG A 402 26.93 49.06 -56.31
N SER A 403 27.81 48.86 -55.31
CA SER A 403 28.93 49.77 -55.03
C SER A 403 30.14 49.57 -55.95
N ARG A 404 30.08 48.66 -56.93
CA ARG A 404 31.18 48.28 -57.82
C ARG A 404 30.88 48.52 -59.30
N ASP A 405 30.19 49.61 -59.64
CA ASP A 405 29.98 50.02 -61.03
C ASP A 405 30.83 51.26 -61.39
N PRO A 406 32.09 51.10 -61.84
CA PRO A 406 32.84 52.17 -62.47
C PRO A 406 32.69 52.06 -64.00
N LYS A 407 31.96 52.99 -64.61
CA LYS A 407 32.32 53.71 -65.85
C LYS A 407 31.09 54.26 -66.57
N ARG A 408 31.03 55.60 -66.68
CA ARG A 408 30.81 56.27 -67.96
C ARG A 408 31.62 57.57 -68.01
N ALA A 409 32.68 57.53 -68.81
CA ALA A 409 33.46 58.67 -69.28
C ALA A 409 32.78 59.28 -70.54
N PRO A 410 33.22 60.47 -71.03
CA PRO A 410 32.38 61.47 -71.69
C PRO A 410 32.30 61.33 -73.22
N SER A 411 31.37 62.06 -73.84
CA SER A 411 31.41 62.35 -75.29
C SER A 411 30.82 63.73 -75.61
N VAL A 412 31.72 64.59 -76.14
CA VAL A 412 31.60 65.86 -76.87
C VAL A 412 30.94 67.05 -76.17
#